data_AF-A0A1X2H2V3-F1
#
_entry.id   AF-A0A1X2H2V3-F1
#
_cell.length_a   1.000
_cell.length_b   1.000
_cell.length_c   1.000
_cell.angle_alpha   90.00
_cell.angle_beta   90.00
_cell.angle_gamma   90.00
#
_symmetry.space_group_name_H-M   'P 1'
#
loop_
_entity.id
_entity.type
_entity.pdbx_description
1 polymer ?
#
loop_
_entity_poly.entity_id
_entity_poly.type
_entity_poly.pdbx_seq_one_letter_code
_entity_poly.pdbx_strand_id
1 'polypeptide(L)'
;LHPPVSILGGAKWCNSCEGWKPDRAHHCRVCDACVLKMDQVNGCVGFGNQRYYIQFLCYTSFLGTWIFITSLIAFVSGHGLSTYNGVVVAVLVV
;
A
#
# COMPACT_ATOMS: atom_id res chain seq x y z
N LEU A 1 -17.54 15.59 -28.59
CA LEU A 1 -17.24 14.38 -29.39
C LEU A 1 -16.47 13.42 -28.49
N HIS A 2 -17.10 12.34 -28.03
CA HIS A 2 -16.43 11.31 -27.24
C HIS A 2 -15.73 10.35 -28.21
N PRO A 3 -14.43 10.05 -28.07
CA PRO A 3 -13.78 9.08 -28.94
C PRO A 3 -14.35 7.68 -28.69
N PRO A 4 -14.45 6.84 -29.73
CA PRO A 4 -15.03 5.50 -29.63
C PRO A 4 -14.21 4.61 -28.69
N VAL A 5 -14.89 3.89 -27.81
CA VAL A 5 -14.28 2.88 -26.94
C VAL A 5 -13.76 1.75 -27.84
N SER A 6 -12.44 1.59 -27.92
CA SER A 6 -11.82 0.55 -28.73
C SER A 6 -12.03 -0.84 -28.09
N ILE A 7 -12.85 -1.67 -28.75
CA ILE A 7 -13.21 -3.03 -28.31
C ILE A 7 -12.01 -4.01 -28.45
N LEU A 8 -10.95 -3.57 -29.13
CA LEU A 8 -9.70 -4.30 -29.39
C LEU A 8 -8.59 -4.10 -28.34
N GLY A 9 -8.88 -3.47 -27.19
CA GLY A 9 -7.87 -3.21 -26.16
C GLY A 9 -6.90 -2.08 -26.52
N GLY A 10 -7.38 -1.04 -27.21
CA GLY A 10 -6.59 0.12 -27.58
C GLY A 10 -6.57 1.21 -26.49
N ALA A 11 -5.60 2.13 -26.61
CA ALA A 11 -5.42 3.27 -25.72
C ALA A 11 -6.74 4.04 -25.51
N LYS A 12 -7.09 4.32 -24.24
CA LYS A 12 -8.33 5.02 -23.86
C LYS A 12 -8.05 6.51 -23.73
N TRP A 13 -8.89 7.40 -24.25
CA TRP A 13 -8.68 8.84 -24.04
C TRP A 13 -9.07 9.28 -22.61
N CYS A 14 -8.35 10.24 -22.03
CA CYS A 14 -8.72 10.92 -20.80
C CYS A 14 -9.19 12.34 -21.10
N ASN A 15 -10.43 12.69 -20.75
CA ASN A 15 -10.93 14.05 -20.93
C ASN A 15 -10.24 15.05 -19.98
N SER A 16 -10.01 14.67 -18.71
CA SER A 16 -9.38 15.59 -17.74
C SER A 16 -7.93 15.95 -18.07
N CYS A 17 -7.15 14.99 -18.56
CA CYS A 17 -5.75 15.21 -18.93
C CYS A 17 -5.57 15.51 -20.43
N GLU A 18 -6.67 15.60 -21.19
CA GLU A 18 -6.69 15.83 -22.65
C GLU A 18 -5.66 15.01 -23.44
N GLY A 19 -5.56 13.71 -23.14
CA GLY A 19 -4.54 12.84 -23.74
C GLY A 19 -4.91 11.37 -23.79
N TRP A 20 -4.20 10.60 -24.61
CA TRP A 20 -4.34 9.14 -24.68
C TRP A 20 -3.74 8.49 -23.42
N LYS A 21 -4.55 7.69 -22.73
CA LYS A 21 -4.10 6.90 -21.58
C LYS A 21 -3.19 5.77 -22.07
N PRO A 22 -1.97 5.67 -21.51
CA PRO A 22 -1.14 4.50 -21.72
C PRO A 22 -1.81 3.24 -21.16
N ASP A 23 -1.39 2.08 -21.66
CA ASP A 23 -2.00 0.81 -21.29
C ASP A 23 -1.95 0.57 -19.77
N ARG A 24 -3.06 0.10 -19.18
CA ARG A 24 -3.27 -0.06 -17.73
C ARG A 24 -3.13 1.22 -16.87
N ALA A 25 -3.25 2.42 -17.45
CA ALA A 25 -3.28 3.66 -16.69
C ALA A 25 -4.69 4.11 -16.32
N HIS A 26 -4.83 4.67 -15.11
CA HIS A 26 -6.09 5.19 -14.58
C HIS A 26 -5.90 6.65 -14.16
N HIS A 27 -6.93 7.47 -14.37
CA HIS A 27 -6.90 8.87 -13.95
C HIS A 27 -7.30 8.96 -12.48
N CYS A 28 -6.37 9.39 -11.62
CA CYS A 28 -6.65 9.68 -10.21
C CYS A 28 -7.07 11.15 -10.11
N ARG A 29 -8.30 11.41 -9.64
CA ARG A 29 -8.82 12.78 -9.44
C ARG A 29 -8.07 13.56 -8.35
N VAL A 30 -7.47 12.85 -7.38
CA VAL A 30 -6.72 13.49 -6.27
C VAL A 30 -5.37 14.02 -6.74
N CYS A 31 -4.69 13.29 -7.60
CA CYS A 31 -3.41 13.69 -8.20
C CYS A 31 -3.59 14.48 -9.50
N ASP A 32 -4.83 14.61 -9.98
CA ASP A 32 -5.23 15.19 -11.27
C ASP A 32 -4.38 14.72 -12.47
N ALA A 33 -3.99 13.44 -12.44
CA ALA A 33 -3.06 12.86 -13.40
C ALA A 33 -3.43 11.42 -13.75
N CYS A 34 -3.07 10.99 -14.97
CA CYS A 34 -3.13 9.59 -15.36
C CYS A 34 -1.94 8.82 -14.78
N VAL A 35 -2.22 7.94 -13.81
CA VAL A 35 -1.22 7.14 -13.10
C VAL A 35 -1.11 5.77 -13.77
N LEU A 36 0.11 5.40 -14.17
CA LEU A 36 0.42 4.11 -14.76
C LEU A 36 0.42 3.00 -13.69
N LYS A 37 -0.22 1.86 -13.98
CA LYS A 37 -0.30 0.70 -13.07
C LYS A 37 -0.80 1.12 -11.68
N MET A 38 -1.82 1.98 -11.65
CA MET A 38 -2.46 2.44 -10.43
C MET A 38 -3.04 1.24 -9.68
N ASP A 39 -2.66 1.10 -8.41
CA ASP A 39 -3.19 0.08 -7.53
C ASP A 39 -4.63 0.46 -7.15
N GLN A 40 -5.56 -0.44 -7.45
CA GLN A 40 -6.99 -0.18 -7.31
C GLN A 40 -7.42 -0.10 -5.84
N VAL A 41 -6.65 -0.75 -4.96
CA VAL A 41 -6.94 -0.85 -3.53
C VAL A 41 -6.27 0.28 -2.75
N ASN A 42 -5.02 0.59 -3.09
CA ASN A 42 -4.22 1.59 -2.37
C ASN A 42 -4.31 3.00 -3.00
N GLY A 43 -5.23 3.20 -3.95
CA GLY A 43 -5.53 4.49 -4.54
C GLY A 43 -4.39 5.02 -5.41
N CYS A 44 -3.93 6.24 -5.14
CA CYS A 44 -2.98 6.97 -6.02
C CYS A 44 -1.53 6.49 -5.87
N VAL A 45 -1.34 5.21 -5.55
CA VAL A 45 -0.09 4.48 -5.68
C VAL A 45 -0.04 3.87 -7.08
N GLY A 46 0.94 4.26 -7.88
CA GLY A 46 1.24 3.66 -9.17
C GLY A 46 2.74 3.48 -9.35
N PHE A 47 3.17 3.29 -10.59
CA PHE A 47 4.54 2.89 -10.90
C PHE A 47 5.63 3.80 -10.27
N GLY A 48 5.42 5.12 -10.25
CA GLY A 48 6.41 6.07 -9.74
C GLY A 48 6.62 6.06 -8.22
N ASN A 49 5.60 5.67 -7.45
CA ASN A 49 5.63 5.69 -5.98
C ASN A 49 5.42 4.32 -5.32
N GLN A 50 5.14 3.26 -6.10
CA GLN A 50 4.95 1.90 -5.59
C GLN A 50 6.14 1.42 -4.74
N ARG A 51 7.37 1.73 -5.16
CA ARG A 51 8.59 1.37 -4.39
C ARG A 51 8.64 2.01 -3.01
N TYR A 52 8.23 3.28 -2.90
CA TYR A 52 8.23 4.01 -1.64
C TYR A 52 7.08 3.56 -0.75
N TYR A 53 5.93 3.22 -1.34
CA TYR A 53 4.81 2.65 -0.60
C TYR A 53 5.18 1.30 0.04
N ILE A 54 5.85 0.41 -0.69
CA ILE A 54 6.33 -0.86 -0.14
C ILE A 54 7.36 -0.63 0.97
N GLN A 55 8.31 0.29 0.77
CA GLN A 55 9.29 0.65 1.82
C GLN A 55 8.60 1.18 3.08
N PHE A 56 7.59 2.04 2.92
CA PHE A 56 6.79 2.55 4.03
C PHE A 56 6.09 1.43 4.80
N LEU A 57 5.46 0.48 4.09
CA LEU A 57 4.83 -0.68 4.74
C LEU A 57 5.85 -1.52 5.50
N CYS A 58 7.01 -1.83 4.90
CA CYS A 58 8.06 -2.57 5.59
C CYS A 58 8.55 -1.85 6.85
N TYR A 59 8.87 -0.56 6.77
CA TYR A 59 9.34 0.19 7.93
C TYR A 59 8.28 0.29 9.02
N THR A 60 7.02 0.53 8.65
CA THR A 60 5.92 0.61 9.62
C THR A 60 5.71 -0.73 10.32
N SER A 61 5.76 -1.85 9.59
CA SER A 61 5.70 -3.18 10.18
C SER A 61 6.87 -3.44 11.13
N PHE A 62 8.12 -3.16 10.72
CA PHE A 62 9.29 -3.36 11.59
C PHE A 62 9.24 -2.51 12.86
N LEU A 63 8.85 -1.23 12.73
CA LEU A 63 8.70 -0.35 13.89
C LEU A 63 7.57 -0.81 14.81
N GLY A 64 6.44 -1.25 14.24
CA GLY A 64 5.32 -1.83 14.98
C GLY A 64 5.76 -3.06 15.78
N THR A 65 6.46 -4.00 15.13
CA THR A 65 7.00 -5.20 15.79
C THR A 65 8.02 -4.83 16.87
N TRP A 66 8.90 -3.86 16.63
CA TRP A 66 9.88 -3.39 17.62
C TRP A 66 9.20 -2.79 18.88
N ILE A 67 8.24 -1.89 18.69
CA ILE A 67 7.49 -1.28 19.79
C ILE A 67 6.70 -2.35 20.56
N PHE A 68 6.10 -3.29 19.85
CA PHE A 68 5.37 -4.39 20.46
C PHE A 68 6.28 -5.27 21.32
N ILE A 69 7.42 -5.71 20.79
CA ILE A 69 8.40 -6.53 21.54
C ILE A 69 8.90 -5.77 22.77
N THR A 70 9.32 -4.51 22.62
CA THR A 70 9.86 -3.72 23.75
C THR A 70 8.83 -3.45 24.84
N SER A 71 7.59 -3.12 24.48
CA SER A 71 6.49 -2.95 25.44
C SER A 71 6.13 -4.26 26.14
N LEU A 72 6.14 -5.39 25.42
CA LEU A 72 5.91 -6.70 26.01
C LEU A 72 7.03 -7.14 26.96
N ILE A 73 8.30 -6.91 26.61
CA ILE A 73 9.43 -7.20 27.51
C ILE A 73 9.26 -6.41 28.81
N ALA A 74 8.96 -5.11 28.73
CA ALA A 74 8.72 -4.29 29.90
C ALA A 74 7.53 -4.81 30.75
N PHE A 75 6.46 -5.27 30.10
CA PHE A 75 5.29 -5.84 30.78
C PHE A 75 5.59 -7.18 31.46
N VAL A 76 6.33 -8.08 30.80
CA VAL A 76 6.74 -9.39 31.36
C VAL A 76 7.67 -9.20 32.56
N SER A 77 8.61 -8.25 32.49
CA SER A 77 9.46 -7.88 33.61
C SER A 77 8.66 -7.43 34.84
N GLY A 78 7.45 -6.88 34.63
CA GLY A 78 6.54 -6.49 35.71
C GLY A 78 5.64 -7.60 36.25
N HIS A 79 5.30 -8.62 35.44
CA HIS A 79 4.23 -9.58 35.78
C HIS A 79 4.61 -11.09 35.78
N GLY A 80 5.80 -11.48 35.32
CA GLY A 80 6.36 -12.84 35.51
C GLY A 80 5.73 -13.99 34.70
N LEU A 81 6.41 -15.15 34.79
CA LEU A 81 6.44 -16.36 33.92
C LEU A 81 5.14 -16.84 33.21
N SER A 82 3.94 -16.53 33.72
CA SER A 82 2.68 -16.94 33.07
C SER A 82 2.42 -16.23 31.73
N THR A 83 3.01 -15.05 31.53
CA THR A 83 2.89 -14.27 30.28
C THR A 83 3.88 -14.73 29.20
N TYR A 84 4.99 -15.40 29.56
CA TYR A 84 6.04 -15.80 28.60
C TYR A 84 5.50 -16.71 27.49
N ASN A 85 4.66 -17.70 27.84
CA ASN A 85 4.06 -18.60 26.85
C ASN A 85 3.10 -17.87 25.88
N GLY A 86 2.38 -16.86 26.36
CA GLY A 86 1.53 -16.01 25.50
C GLY A 86 2.34 -15.07 24.60
N VAL A 87 3.49 -14.59 25.09
CA VAL A 87 4.40 -13.71 24.35
C VAL A 87 5.09 -14.45 23.21
N VAL A 88 5.54 -15.69 23.43
CA VAL A 88 6.13 -16.52 22.36
C VAL A 88 5.11 -16.74 21.23
N VAL A 89 3.84 -16.99 21.56
CA VAL A 89 2.78 -17.15 20.56
C VAL A 89 2.50 -15.83 19.83
N ALA A 90 2.44 -14.69 20.53
CA ALA A 90 2.19 -13.39 19.90
C ALA A 90 3.31 -12.95 18.94
N VAL A 91 4.58 -13.23 19.26
CA VAL A 91 5.72 -12.92 18.39
C VAL A 91 5.80 -13.84 17.18
N LEU A 92 5.29 -15.08 17.27
CA LEU A 92 5.26 -16.03 16.16
C LEU A 92 4.09 -15.81 15.19
N VAL A 93 3.05 -15.09 15.61
CA VAL A 93 1.82 -14.86 14.84
C VAL A 93 1.81 -13.48 14.15
N VAL A 94 2.65 -12.55 14.59
CA VAL A 94 2.98 -11.29 13.88
C VAL A 94 4.04 -11.57 12.82
#